data_AF-A0A4P7T002-F1
#
_entry.id   AF-A0A4P7T002-F1
#
_cell.length_a   1.000
_cell.length_b   1.000
_cell.length_c   1.000
_cell.angle_alpha   90.00
_cell.angle_beta   90.00
_cell.angle_gamma   90.00
#
_symmetry.space_group_name_H-M   'P 1'
#
loop_
_entity.id
_entity.type
_entity.pdbx_description
1 polymer ?
#
loop_
_entity_poly.entity_id
_entity_poly.type
_entity_poly.pdbx_seq_one_letter_code
_entity_poly.pdbx_strand_id
1 'polypeptide(L)' 'MKGEPTPEELAALTAVVLSLGQGQPAAPEKPSARHWVRRQQLRLAPKPGPDAWRRSRG' A
#
# COMPACT_ATOMS: atom_id res chain seq x y z
N MET A 1 -9.18 -40.81 -9.87
CA MET A 1 -9.87 -40.48 -8.61
C MET A 1 -9.21 -39.24 -8.02
N LYS A 2 -9.96 -38.21 -7.64
CA LYS A 2 -9.43 -37.20 -6.70
C LYS A 2 -9.32 -37.90 -5.34
N GLY A 3 -8.12 -37.88 -4.74
CA GLY A 3 -7.93 -38.39 -3.38
C GLY A 3 -8.72 -37.56 -2.38
N GLU A 4 -9.07 -38.17 -1.26
CA GLU A 4 -9.69 -37.46 -0.14
C GLU A 4 -8.65 -36.49 0.44
N PRO A 5 -8.96 -35.19 0.54
CA PRO A 5 -7.98 -34.20 0.97
C PRO A 5 -7.60 -34.43 2.43
N THR A 6 -6.32 -34.26 2.71
CA THR A 6 -5.81 -34.32 4.08
C THR A 6 -6.36 -33.15 4.91
N PRO A 7 -6.47 -33.28 6.25
CA PRO A 7 -6.85 -32.19 7.13
C PRO A 7 -5.97 -30.94 6.95
N GLU A 8 -4.67 -31.15 6.68
CA GLU A 8 -3.69 -30.09 6.45
C GLU A 8 -3.99 -29.30 5.17
N GLU A 9 -4.37 -29.98 4.09
CA GLU A 9 -4.76 -29.33 2.83
C GLU A 9 -6.04 -28.50 2.98
N LEU A 10 -7.00 -28.98 3.77
CA LEU A 10 -8.22 -28.24 4.10
C LEU A 10 -7.92 -27.00 4.94
N ALA A 11 -7.01 -27.11 5.91
CA ALA A 11 -6.57 -25.99 6.73
C ALA A 11 -5.86 -24.92 5.89
N ALA A 12 -4.94 -25.34 5.00
CA ALA A 12 -4.23 -24.44 4.10
C ALA A 12 -5.18 -23.70 3.16
N LEU A 13 -6.15 -24.41 2.56
CA LEU A 13 -7.15 -23.79 1.69
C LEU A 13 -8.03 -22.79 2.44
N THR A 14 -8.43 -23.12 3.67
CA THR A 14 -9.24 -22.24 4.52
C THR A 14 -8.48 -20.95 4.86
N ALA A 15 -7.18 -21.04 5.18
CA ALA A 15 -6.34 -19.87 5.43
C ALA A 15 -6.28 -18.92 4.21
N VAL A 16 -6.21 -19.47 2.99
CA VAL A 16 -6.25 -18.69 1.75
C VAL A 16 -7.60 -17.99 1.57
N VAL A 17 -8.70 -18.72 1.72
CA VAL A 17 -10.06 -18.16 1.59
C VAL A 17 -10.29 -17.04 2.60
N LEU A 18 -9.87 -17.23 3.85
CA LEU A 18 -9.97 -16.20 4.88
C LEU A 18 -9.14 -14.97 4.51
N SER A 19 -7.92 -15.16 4.01
CA SER A 19 -7.04 -14.05 3.60
C SER A 19 -7.63 -13.21 2.47
N LEU A 20 -8.34 -13.83 1.51
CA LEU A 20 -9.03 -13.11 0.44
C LEU A 20 -10.19 -12.26 0.96
N GLY A 21 -10.86 -12.70 2.04
CA GLY A 21 -11.98 -12.00 2.66
C GLY A 21 -11.60 -10.87 3.62
N GLN A 22 -10.33 -10.79 4.06
CA GLN A 22 -9.90 -9.77 5.04
C GLN A 22 -9.80 -8.33 4.47
N GLY A 23 -10.04 -8.14 3.17
CA GLY A 23 -9.91 -6.84 2.52
C GLY A 23 -8.45 -6.33 2.53
N GLN A 24 -8.06 -5.61 1.50
CA GLN A 24 -6.76 -4.96 1.55
C GLN A 24 -6.79 -3.89 2.67
N PRO A 25 -5.82 -3.85 3.60
CA PRO A 25 -5.70 -2.73 4.51
C PRO A 25 -5.77 -1.42 3.72
N ALA A 26 -6.57 -0.48 4.22
CA ALA A 26 -6.79 0.79 3.54
C ALA A 26 -5.44 1.40 3.17
N ALA A 27 -5.24 1.61 1.86
CA ALA A 27 -4.04 2.27 1.40
C ALA A 27 -3.93 3.64 2.09
N PRO A 28 -2.72 4.09 2.46
CA PRO A 28 -2.55 5.43 2.99
C PRO A 28 -3.16 6.43 2.02
N GLU A 29 -3.92 7.38 2.56
CA GLU A 29 -4.65 8.34 1.78
C GLU A 29 -3.68 9.10 0.85
N LYS A 30 -3.90 8.98 -0.45
CA LYS A 30 -3.04 9.66 -1.43
C LYS A 30 -3.26 11.16 -1.30
N PRO A 31 -2.18 11.97 -1.30
CA PRO A 31 -2.34 13.41 -1.27
C PRO A 31 -3.20 13.86 -2.47
N SER A 32 -4.26 14.61 -2.21
CA SER A 32 -5.08 15.19 -3.29
C SER A 32 -4.23 16.07 -4.21
N ALA A 33 -4.68 16.30 -5.45
CA ALA A 33 -4.00 17.23 -6.39
C ALA A 33 -3.77 18.64 -5.78
N ARG A 34 -4.63 19.04 -4.83
CA ARG A 34 -4.49 20.32 -4.10
C ARG A 34 -3.29 20.35 -3.14
N HIS A 35 -2.75 19.20 -2.75
CA HIS A 35 -1.58 19.09 -1.88
C HIS A 35 -0.34 19.74 -2.50
N TRP A 36 -0.14 19.58 -3.81
CA TRP A 36 0.98 20.22 -4.51
C TRP A 36 0.83 21.75 -4.56
N VAL A 37 -0.38 22.23 -4.88
CA VAL A 37 -0.71 23.67 -4.88
C VAL A 37 -0.47 24.30 -3.51
N ARG A 38 -0.92 23.64 -2.43
CA ARG A 38 -0.70 24.11 -1.05
C ARG A 38 0.78 24.19 -0.70
N ARG A 39 1.58 23.18 -1.05
CA ARG A 39 3.04 23.19 -0.81
C ARG A 39 3.74 24.34 -1.54
N GLN A 40 3.33 24.64 -2.77
CA GLN A 40 3.87 25.75 -3.54
C GLN A 40 3.50 27.10 -2.91
N GLN A 41 2.24 27.32 -2.52
CA GLN A 41 1.79 28.55 -1.85
C GLN A 41 2.55 28.80 -0.54
N LEU A 42 2.79 27.74 0.23
CA LEU A 42 3.49 27.81 1.51
C LEU A 42 5.03 27.76 1.37
N ARG A 43 5.58 27.74 0.15
CA ARG A 43 7.02 27.64 -0.12
C ARG A 43 7.69 26.45 0.60
N LEU A 44 6.97 25.33 0.74
CA LEU A 44 7.44 24.09 1.39
C LEU A 44 8.25 23.20 0.45
N ALA A 45 8.62 23.70 -0.74
CA ALA A 45 9.47 22.95 -1.66
C ALA A 45 10.87 22.76 -1.03
N PRO A 46 11.47 21.56 -1.14
CA PRO A 46 12.85 21.37 -0.71
C PRO A 46 13.76 22.31 -1.50
N LYS A 47 14.74 22.91 -0.82
CA LYS A 47 15.76 23.73 -1.49
C LYS A 47 16.55 22.85 -2.48
N PRO A 48 16.84 23.34 -3.70
CA PRO A 48 17.64 22.60 -4.66
C PRO A 48 19.05 22.37 -4.08
N GLY A 49 19.58 21.16 -4.26
CA GLY A 49 20.91 20.79 -3.77
C GLY A 49 21.15 19.27 -3.81
N PRO A 50 22.39 18.84 -3.51
CA PRO A 50 22.72 17.43 -3.36
C PRO A 50 21.78 16.74 -2.38
N ASP A 51 21.35 15.51 -2.69
CA ASP A 51 20.42 14.70 -1.90
C ASP A 51 19.00 15.27 -1.68
N ALA A 52 18.63 16.43 -2.25
CA ALA A 52 17.29 16.99 -2.11
C ALA A 52 16.19 16.05 -2.64
N TRP A 53 16.51 15.25 -3.66
CA TRP A 53 15.64 14.23 -4.26
C TRP A 53 15.28 13.09 -3.29
N ARG A 54 16.08 12.82 -2.24
CA ARG A 54 15.74 11.79 -1.24
C ARG A 54 14.50 12.16 -0.43
N ARG A 55 14.20 13.45 -0.35
CA ARG A 55 13.04 13.99 0.39
C ARG A 55 11.83 14.24 -0.51
N SER A 56 11.98 14.22 -1.84
CA SER A 56 10.83 14.26 -2.74
C SER A 56 10.15 12.89 -2.74
N ARG A 57 9.05 12.76 -1.98
CA ARG A 57 8.10 11.67 -2.17
C ARG A 57 7.15 12.08 -3.30
N GLY A 58 7.21 11.32 -4.40
CA GLY A 58 6.29 11.44 -5.54
C GLY A 58 4.83 11.33 -5.12
#